data_AF-A0A519WUU6-F1
#
_entry.id   AF-A0A519WUU6-F1
#
_cell.length_a   1.000
_cell.length_b   1.000
_cell.length_c   1.000
_cell.angle_alpha   90.00
_cell.angle_beta   90.00
_cell.angle_gamma   90.00
#
_symmetry.space_group_name_H-M   'P 1'
#
loop_
_entity.id
_entity.type
_entity.pdbx_description
1 polymer ?
#
loop_
_entity_poly.entity_id
_entity_poly.type
_entity_poly.pdbx_seq_one_letter_code
_entity_poly.pdbx_strand_id
1 'polypeptide(L)'
;DINFACANIQPTSDPSRTTITKWVAYAFKSRLCLFEGTFRKYHTNLNLTGSASRWLQESASASEEIIKNGGFSLNTAGGPGVSYRQVFTSNTPVASEVLQAAVSDVNLGVLNEANWWWTSGTYGAKASFTRTFINTYLKLDGTPYTSDPAYRTMEFKDEVKNRDLRLKQTIRLGDYKRISNGQQVAAPPVFSYTFTGYQPIKWTLDDLYYDAGALNTNAVALYRYAEVLLNFAEAKAELGTLTDADWALSIGALRSRAGITGSLSVRPTVADPYLITNYFPEISDATLLEIRRERGIELSLEGLRFADILRWKRGSLMEQEWNGFYVPSLVTPMDLNEDGVLDVAFYQGTRPAPAAAGVTYVDVSATVGTAVNSQLLRNGSSGELTWMKEIPRKWNERNYYYPIPLNDLQRNPNLKQNLGW
;
A
#
# COMPACT_ATOMS: atom_id res chain seq x y z
N ASP A 1 -28.78 9.01 -6.21
CA ASP A 1 -28.44 8.94 -4.77
C ASP A 1 -27.23 9.76 -4.38
N ILE A 2 -26.03 9.49 -4.91
CA ILE A 2 -24.82 10.17 -4.39
C ILE A 2 -24.86 11.71 -4.49
N ASN A 3 -25.38 12.26 -5.59
CA ASN A 3 -25.58 13.72 -5.71
C ASN A 3 -26.62 14.24 -4.71
N PHE A 4 -27.68 13.48 -4.46
CA PHE A 4 -28.68 13.82 -3.47
C PHE A 4 -28.06 13.83 -2.07
N ALA A 5 -27.25 12.82 -1.71
CA ALA A 5 -26.55 12.77 -0.44
C ALA A 5 -25.61 13.98 -0.25
N CYS A 6 -24.81 14.33 -1.28
CA CYS A 6 -23.93 15.50 -1.25
C CYS A 6 -24.68 16.82 -1.02
N ALA A 7 -25.89 16.95 -1.57
CA ALA A 7 -26.72 18.15 -1.43
C ALA A 7 -27.52 18.20 -0.12
N ASN A 8 -27.84 17.05 0.48
CA ASN A 8 -28.81 16.97 1.58
C ASN A 8 -28.21 16.60 2.94
N ILE A 9 -27.04 15.95 3.00
CA ILE A 9 -26.34 15.74 4.27
C ILE A 9 -25.75 17.08 4.72
N GLN A 10 -26.31 17.65 5.79
CA GLN A 10 -25.95 18.98 6.29
C GLN A 10 -24.74 19.02 7.22
N PRO A 11 -24.50 18.03 8.12
CA PRO A 11 -23.36 18.07 9.02
C PRO A 11 -22.04 18.18 8.25
N THR A 12 -21.27 19.24 8.52
CA THR A 12 -19.95 19.49 7.91
C THR A 12 -18.79 19.03 8.81
N SER A 13 -19.09 18.61 10.04
CA SER A 13 -18.12 18.05 10.96
C SER A 13 -18.78 17.05 11.89
N ASP A 14 -17.98 16.09 12.31
CA ASP A 14 -18.29 15.12 13.36
C ASP A 14 -16.98 14.90 14.14
N PRO A 15 -16.87 15.35 15.40
CA PRO A 15 -15.65 15.20 16.18
C PRO A 15 -15.18 13.74 16.36
N SER A 16 -16.11 12.77 16.41
CA SER A 16 -15.73 11.36 16.54
C SER A 16 -15.33 10.72 15.22
N ARG A 17 -15.66 11.36 14.09
CA ARG A 17 -15.47 10.84 12.72
C ARG A 17 -16.15 9.50 12.47
N THR A 18 -17.17 9.15 13.25
CA THR A 18 -17.88 7.86 13.14
C THR A 18 -19.14 7.95 12.28
N THR A 19 -19.61 9.15 11.96
CA THR A 19 -20.82 9.37 11.17
C THR A 19 -20.52 9.88 9.75
N ILE A 20 -21.51 9.76 8.87
CA ILE A 20 -21.42 10.28 7.49
C ILE A 20 -21.72 11.78 7.52
N THR A 21 -20.70 12.59 7.25
CA THR A 21 -20.84 14.04 7.03
C THR A 21 -21.00 14.34 5.54
N LYS A 22 -21.30 15.60 5.20
CA LYS A 22 -21.32 16.09 3.82
C LYS A 22 -20.04 15.71 3.08
N TRP A 23 -18.89 15.89 3.73
CA TRP A 23 -17.57 15.64 3.14
C TRP A 23 -17.30 14.16 2.91
N VAL A 24 -17.84 13.27 3.74
CA VAL A 24 -17.78 11.82 3.50
C VAL A 24 -18.56 11.45 2.23
N ALA A 25 -19.73 12.06 2.00
CA ALA A 25 -20.47 11.84 0.76
C ALA A 25 -19.70 12.32 -0.48
N TYR A 26 -19.06 13.50 -0.42
CA TYR A 26 -18.20 13.97 -1.51
C TYR A 26 -16.96 13.09 -1.70
N ALA A 27 -16.36 12.58 -0.62
CA ALA A 27 -15.18 11.72 -0.72
C ALA A 27 -15.54 10.39 -1.37
N PHE A 28 -16.67 9.79 -0.96
CA PHE A 28 -17.20 8.60 -1.63
C PHE A 28 -17.56 8.87 -3.10
N LYS A 29 -18.17 10.01 -3.41
CA LYS A 29 -18.44 10.44 -4.79
C LYS A 29 -17.15 10.50 -5.61
N SER A 30 -16.08 11.10 -5.08
CA SER A 30 -14.79 11.17 -5.78
C SER A 30 -14.23 9.79 -6.11
N ARG A 31 -14.23 8.87 -5.12
CA ARG A 31 -13.74 7.49 -5.28
C ARG A 31 -14.56 6.72 -6.31
N LEU A 32 -15.89 6.76 -6.17
CA LEU A 32 -16.83 6.09 -7.07
C LEU A 32 -16.67 6.58 -8.51
N CYS A 33 -16.66 7.89 -8.71
CA CYS A 33 -16.59 8.48 -10.04
C CYS A 33 -15.20 8.30 -10.68
N LEU A 34 -14.11 8.28 -9.89
CA LEU A 34 -12.79 7.91 -10.40
C LEU A 34 -12.76 6.45 -10.88
N PHE A 35 -13.34 5.53 -10.09
CA PHE A 35 -13.48 4.13 -10.47
C PHE A 35 -14.23 4.00 -11.79
N GLU A 36 -15.45 4.52 -11.87
CA GLU A 36 -16.27 4.46 -13.09
C GLU A 36 -15.59 5.13 -14.30
N GLY A 37 -14.98 6.30 -14.12
CA GLY A 37 -14.32 7.03 -15.18
C GLY A 37 -13.15 6.27 -15.78
N THR A 38 -12.24 5.78 -14.93
CA THR A 38 -11.07 5.01 -15.39
C THR A 38 -11.44 3.61 -15.88
N PHE A 39 -12.36 2.92 -15.20
CA PHE A 39 -12.85 1.61 -15.63
C PHE A 39 -13.46 1.69 -17.03
N ARG A 40 -14.36 2.66 -17.29
CA ARG A 40 -14.95 2.85 -18.63
C ARG A 40 -13.96 3.32 -19.69
N LYS A 41 -12.90 4.06 -19.30
CA LYS A 41 -11.83 4.48 -20.21
C LYS A 41 -11.02 3.29 -20.71
N TYR A 42 -10.64 2.37 -19.82
CA TYR A 42 -9.74 1.26 -20.14
C TYR A 42 -10.46 -0.03 -20.56
N HIS A 43 -11.69 -0.27 -20.10
CA HIS A 43 -12.51 -1.43 -20.49
C HIS A 43 -13.36 -1.14 -21.73
N THR A 44 -12.69 -0.93 -22.86
CA THR A 44 -13.31 -0.54 -24.14
C THR A 44 -14.35 -1.55 -24.65
N ASN A 45 -14.22 -2.82 -24.29
CA ASN A 45 -15.16 -3.90 -24.61
C ASN A 45 -16.58 -3.69 -24.06
N LEU A 46 -16.77 -2.76 -23.12
CA LEU A 46 -18.08 -2.41 -22.58
C LEU A 46 -18.85 -1.40 -23.44
N ASN A 47 -18.20 -0.77 -24.43
CA ASN A 47 -18.78 0.30 -25.25
C ASN A 47 -19.30 1.50 -24.42
N LEU A 48 -18.65 1.79 -23.28
CA LEU A 48 -19.02 2.88 -22.36
C LEU A 48 -18.02 4.05 -22.34
N THR A 49 -16.99 4.01 -23.19
CA THR A 49 -15.90 5.00 -23.25
C THR A 49 -16.42 6.44 -23.41
N GLY A 50 -17.50 6.64 -24.17
CA GLY A 50 -18.14 7.95 -24.37
C GLY A 50 -18.66 8.62 -23.08
N SER A 51 -18.82 7.86 -21.99
CA SER A 51 -19.23 8.38 -20.69
C SER A 51 -18.09 8.57 -19.69
N ALA A 52 -16.88 8.11 -20.01
CA ALA A 52 -15.73 8.13 -19.10
C ALA A 52 -15.40 9.56 -18.62
N SER A 53 -15.34 10.52 -19.54
CA SER A 53 -15.01 11.92 -19.22
C SER A 53 -16.00 12.55 -18.25
N ARG A 54 -17.30 12.23 -18.34
CA ARG A 54 -18.31 12.71 -17.38
C ARG A 54 -18.00 12.24 -15.96
N TRP A 55 -17.69 10.96 -15.79
CA TRP A 55 -17.36 10.40 -14.48
C TRP A 55 -16.05 10.99 -13.92
N LEU A 56 -15.04 11.16 -14.76
CA LEU A 56 -13.80 11.82 -14.33
C LEU A 56 -14.03 13.28 -13.92
N GLN A 57 -14.88 14.03 -14.63
CA GLN A 57 -15.26 15.40 -14.26
C GLN A 57 -15.99 15.45 -12.92
N GLU A 58 -16.90 14.52 -12.66
CA GLU A 58 -17.59 14.40 -11.37
C GLU A 58 -16.62 14.05 -10.23
N SER A 59 -15.61 13.21 -10.49
CA SER A 59 -14.56 12.90 -9.52
C SER A 59 -13.70 14.12 -9.18
N ALA A 60 -13.22 14.82 -10.20
CA ALA A 60 -12.43 16.03 -10.04
C ALA A 60 -13.21 17.10 -9.29
N SER A 61 -14.47 17.35 -9.68
CA SER A 61 -15.34 18.35 -9.06
C SER A 61 -15.66 18.02 -7.60
N ALA A 62 -15.96 16.75 -7.30
CA ALA A 62 -16.25 16.33 -5.93
C ALA A 62 -15.01 16.45 -5.02
N SER A 63 -13.83 16.14 -5.54
CA SER A 63 -12.57 16.30 -4.80
C SER A 63 -12.25 17.77 -4.59
N GLU A 64 -12.43 18.59 -5.63
CA GLU A 64 -12.18 20.03 -5.57
C GLU A 64 -13.09 20.75 -4.56
N GLU A 65 -14.35 20.33 -4.45
CA GLU A 65 -15.29 20.84 -3.46
C GLU A 65 -14.79 20.59 -2.02
N ILE A 66 -14.22 19.41 -1.73
CA ILE A 66 -13.60 19.14 -0.42
C ILE A 66 -12.32 19.96 -0.23
N ILE A 67 -11.47 20.05 -1.26
CA ILE A 67 -10.21 20.80 -1.19
C ILE A 67 -10.46 22.28 -0.88
N LYS A 68 -11.49 22.89 -1.49
CA LYS A 68 -11.82 24.32 -1.32
C LYS A 68 -12.60 24.59 -0.03
N ASN A 69 -13.57 23.74 0.30
CA ASN A 69 -14.59 24.06 1.31
C ASN A 69 -14.60 23.10 2.50
N GLY A 70 -13.86 21.99 2.45
CA GLY A 70 -13.91 20.92 3.44
C GLY A 70 -13.16 21.21 4.74
N GLY A 71 -12.17 22.09 4.70
CA GLY A 71 -11.36 22.45 5.88
C GLY A 71 -10.41 21.34 6.37
N PHE A 72 -10.08 20.36 5.51
CA PHE A 72 -9.15 19.28 5.81
C PHE A 72 -7.71 19.61 5.40
N SER A 73 -6.74 18.97 6.04
CA SER A 73 -5.33 19.07 5.72
C SER A 73 -4.60 17.76 6.00
N LEU A 74 -3.49 17.53 5.30
CA LEU A 74 -2.61 16.39 5.61
C LEU A 74 -2.06 16.53 7.03
N ASN A 75 -1.98 15.43 7.76
CA ASN A 75 -1.30 15.42 9.05
C ASN A 75 0.18 15.69 8.86
N THR A 76 0.69 16.68 9.58
CA THR A 76 2.11 17.05 9.63
C THR A 76 2.66 17.02 11.07
N ALA A 77 1.84 16.65 12.05
CA ALA A 77 2.24 16.58 13.45
C ALA A 77 3.41 15.59 13.64
N GLY A 78 4.42 15.99 14.42
CA GLY A 78 5.65 15.22 14.60
C GLY A 78 6.65 15.30 13.41
N GLY A 79 6.28 15.94 12.31
CA GLY A 79 7.14 16.15 11.15
C GLY A 79 7.22 14.96 10.18
N PRO A 80 8.04 15.08 9.12
CA PRO A 80 8.31 13.99 8.20
C PRO A 80 8.94 12.77 8.91
N GLY A 81 8.52 11.56 8.53
CA GLY A 81 8.96 10.33 9.20
C GLY A 81 8.13 9.90 10.42
N VAL A 82 7.19 10.74 10.88
CA VAL A 82 6.26 10.42 11.98
C VAL A 82 4.80 10.65 11.58
N SER A 83 4.53 11.77 10.91
CA SER A 83 3.17 12.26 10.65
C SER A 83 2.29 11.33 9.82
N TYR A 84 2.86 10.53 8.91
CA TYR A 84 2.09 9.60 8.09
C TYR A 84 1.60 8.40 8.91
N ARG A 85 2.48 7.71 9.65
CA ARG A 85 2.10 6.54 10.46
C ARG A 85 1.13 6.91 11.58
N GLN A 86 1.27 8.11 12.13
CA GLN A 86 0.39 8.60 13.20
C GLN A 86 -1.10 8.54 12.83
N VAL A 87 -1.46 8.73 11.55
CA VAL A 87 -2.86 8.62 11.08
C VAL A 87 -3.44 7.23 11.33
N PHE A 88 -2.59 6.21 11.35
CA PHE A 88 -2.96 4.79 11.41
C PHE A 88 -2.78 4.16 12.80
N THR A 89 -1.99 4.81 13.68
CA THR A 89 -1.69 4.33 15.03
C THR A 89 -2.36 5.15 16.14
N SER A 90 -3.16 6.16 15.79
CA SER A 90 -3.87 6.98 16.79
C SER A 90 -5.18 6.32 17.22
N ASN A 91 -5.46 6.31 18.52
CA ASN A 91 -6.74 5.87 19.08
C ASN A 91 -7.88 6.80 18.64
N THR A 92 -7.65 8.11 18.74
CA THR A 92 -8.57 9.11 18.20
C THR A 92 -8.20 9.40 16.74
N PRO A 93 -9.15 9.37 15.80
CA PRO A 93 -8.90 9.74 14.41
C PRO A 93 -8.25 11.12 14.30
N VAL A 94 -7.22 11.25 13.45
CA VAL A 94 -6.56 12.53 13.19
C VAL A 94 -7.52 13.42 12.40
N ALA A 95 -8.30 14.24 13.10
CA ALA A 95 -9.46 14.94 12.56
C ALA A 95 -9.15 15.94 11.44
N SER A 96 -7.90 16.39 11.29
CA SER A 96 -7.51 17.23 10.15
C SER A 96 -7.46 16.47 8.84
N GLU A 97 -7.09 15.17 8.86
CA GLU A 97 -6.93 14.36 7.64
C GLU A 97 -8.05 13.32 7.48
N VAL A 98 -8.58 12.76 8.57
CA VAL A 98 -9.56 11.66 8.54
C VAL A 98 -10.98 12.22 8.45
N LEU A 99 -11.69 11.85 7.39
CA LEU A 99 -13.08 12.25 7.14
C LEU A 99 -14.07 11.28 7.83
N GLN A 100 -13.74 9.99 7.84
CA GLN A 100 -14.53 8.94 8.49
C GLN A 100 -13.61 7.81 8.97
N ALA A 101 -13.91 7.24 10.14
CA ALA A 101 -13.22 6.10 10.71
C ALA A 101 -14.18 5.12 11.38
N ALA A 102 -13.78 3.84 11.41
CA ALA A 102 -14.27 2.90 12.40
C ALA A 102 -13.40 3.04 13.66
N VAL A 103 -14.01 3.46 14.78
CA VAL A 103 -13.29 3.75 16.03
C VAL A 103 -13.40 2.56 16.98
N SER A 104 -12.28 2.21 17.60
CA SER A 104 -12.23 1.22 18.67
C SER A 104 -12.45 1.87 20.03
N ASP A 105 -13.13 1.17 20.93
CA ASP A 105 -13.42 1.60 22.30
C ASP A 105 -13.32 0.41 23.27
N VAL A 106 -12.39 0.50 24.21
CA VAL A 106 -12.12 -0.54 25.21
C VAL A 106 -13.31 -0.75 26.15
N ASN A 107 -14.01 0.33 26.53
CA ASN A 107 -15.13 0.26 27.47
C ASN A 107 -16.36 -0.39 26.83
N LEU A 108 -16.51 -0.25 25.52
CA LEU A 108 -17.56 -0.90 24.74
C LEU A 108 -17.18 -2.31 24.26
N GLY A 109 -15.94 -2.75 24.49
CA GLY A 109 -15.43 -4.03 23.98
C GLY A 109 -15.29 -4.07 22.45
N VAL A 110 -15.20 -2.91 21.80
CA VAL A 110 -15.06 -2.78 20.34
C VAL A 110 -13.59 -2.56 20.02
N LEU A 111 -12.86 -3.65 19.79
CA LEU A 111 -11.43 -3.62 19.47
C LEU A 111 -11.20 -4.15 18.05
N ASN A 112 -10.02 -3.90 17.50
CA ASN A 112 -9.59 -4.51 16.26
C ASN A 112 -8.34 -5.37 16.45
N GLU A 113 -7.89 -6.01 15.38
CA GLU A 113 -6.87 -7.07 15.41
C GLU A 113 -5.68 -6.76 14.52
N ALA A 114 -5.45 -5.47 14.23
CA ALA A 114 -4.42 -5.05 13.29
C ALA A 114 -3.03 -5.59 13.66
N ASN A 115 -2.57 -5.46 14.92
CA ASN A 115 -1.29 -6.03 15.35
C ASN A 115 -1.26 -7.53 15.14
N TRP A 116 -2.26 -8.26 15.67
CA TRP A 116 -2.30 -9.72 15.59
C TRP A 116 -2.23 -10.22 14.14
N TRP A 117 -2.86 -9.52 13.21
CA TRP A 117 -2.76 -9.83 11.77
C TRP A 117 -1.35 -9.64 11.19
N TRP A 118 -0.60 -8.62 11.61
CA TRP A 118 0.73 -8.31 11.06
C TRP A 118 1.90 -8.96 11.83
N THR A 119 1.67 -9.45 13.05
CA THR A 119 2.72 -9.96 13.95
C THR A 119 2.41 -11.35 14.51
N SER A 120 1.55 -12.12 13.84
CA SER A 120 1.31 -13.53 14.16
C SER A 120 1.60 -14.42 12.97
N GLY A 121 2.38 -15.48 13.20
CA GLY A 121 2.66 -16.49 12.19
C GLY A 121 1.53 -17.52 12.01
N THR A 122 0.52 -17.51 12.88
CA THR A 122 -0.59 -18.48 12.90
C THR A 122 -1.96 -17.85 12.64
N TYR A 123 -2.09 -16.52 12.79
CA TYR A 123 -3.34 -15.80 12.55
C TYR A 123 -3.35 -15.08 11.21
N GLY A 124 -2.35 -14.23 10.97
CA GLY A 124 -2.25 -13.44 9.75
C GLY A 124 -1.70 -14.21 8.55
N ALA A 125 -1.87 -13.63 7.37
CA ALA A 125 -1.35 -14.18 6.11
C ALA A 125 0.16 -13.98 5.91
N LYS A 126 0.90 -13.47 6.92
CA LYS A 126 2.32 -13.05 6.81
C LYS A 126 2.56 -12.13 5.61
N ALA A 127 1.57 -11.27 5.34
CA ALA A 127 1.55 -10.41 4.18
C ALA A 127 2.78 -9.48 4.21
N SER A 128 3.52 -9.49 3.11
CA SER A 128 4.79 -8.78 2.97
C SER A 128 4.77 -7.98 1.66
N PHE A 129 5.50 -6.87 1.62
CA PHE A 129 5.66 -6.15 0.36
C PHE A 129 6.62 -6.88 -0.58
N THR A 130 6.45 -6.69 -1.88
CA THR A 130 7.41 -7.15 -2.87
C THR A 130 8.54 -6.13 -3.02
N ARG A 131 9.76 -6.58 -3.29
CA ARG A 131 10.87 -5.66 -3.60
C ARG A 131 10.52 -4.74 -4.76
N THR A 132 9.79 -5.28 -5.75
CA THR A 132 9.30 -4.52 -6.90
C THR A 132 8.48 -3.29 -6.46
N PHE A 133 7.64 -3.43 -5.44
CA PHE A 133 6.91 -2.30 -4.87
C PHE A 133 7.79 -1.39 -4.00
N ILE A 134 8.68 -1.95 -3.17
CA ILE A 134 9.58 -1.16 -2.32
C ILE A 134 10.48 -0.25 -3.16
N ASN A 135 10.89 -0.69 -4.34
CA ASN A 135 11.69 0.10 -5.27
C ASN A 135 10.94 1.28 -5.91
N THR A 136 9.61 1.38 -5.72
CA THR A 136 8.84 2.55 -6.16
C THR A 136 8.98 3.76 -5.23
N TYR A 137 9.41 3.56 -3.98
CA TYR A 137 9.66 4.67 -3.05
C TYR A 137 10.80 5.54 -3.59
N LEU A 138 10.57 6.85 -3.69
CA LEU A 138 11.57 7.78 -4.20
C LEU A 138 12.76 7.93 -3.24
N LYS A 139 13.85 8.54 -3.70
CA LYS A 139 14.83 9.17 -2.81
C LYS A 139 14.27 10.48 -2.23
N LEU A 140 14.87 10.99 -1.15
CA LEU A 140 14.46 12.27 -0.54
C LEU A 140 14.55 13.46 -1.51
N ASP A 141 15.44 13.42 -2.49
CA ASP A 141 15.53 14.43 -3.56
C ASP A 141 14.40 14.33 -4.62
N GLY A 142 13.49 13.36 -4.49
CA GLY A 142 12.37 13.14 -5.40
C GLY A 142 12.71 12.35 -6.67
N THR A 143 13.96 11.89 -6.82
CA THR A 143 14.38 11.07 -7.97
C THR A 143 14.16 9.57 -7.72
N PRO A 144 13.90 8.77 -8.77
CA PRO A 144 13.73 7.33 -8.62
C PRO A 144 14.94 6.66 -7.97
N TYR A 145 14.68 5.82 -6.96
CA TYR A 145 15.73 4.99 -6.35
C TYR A 145 16.40 4.07 -7.38
N THR A 146 15.61 3.56 -8.33
CA THR A 146 16.06 2.64 -9.38
C THR A 146 16.89 3.28 -10.48
N SER A 147 17.15 4.59 -10.42
CA SER A 147 18.12 5.26 -11.29
C SER A 147 19.56 4.85 -10.99
N ASP A 148 19.86 4.40 -9.76
CA ASP A 148 21.15 3.79 -9.44
C ASP A 148 21.13 2.29 -9.79
N PRO A 149 21.82 1.82 -10.83
CA PRO A 149 21.77 0.41 -11.25
C PRO A 149 22.22 -0.59 -10.16
N ALA A 150 22.95 -0.13 -9.13
CA ALA A 150 23.38 -0.95 -7.99
C ALA A 150 22.20 -1.41 -7.11
N TYR A 151 21.01 -0.80 -7.23
CA TYR A 151 19.83 -1.18 -6.44
C TYR A 151 19.52 -2.69 -6.49
N ARG A 152 19.87 -3.37 -7.58
CA ARG A 152 19.57 -4.79 -7.82
C ARG A 152 20.24 -5.72 -6.82
N THR A 153 21.43 -5.36 -6.33
CA THR A 153 22.23 -6.18 -5.40
C THR A 153 22.46 -5.48 -4.07
N MET A 154 21.83 -4.32 -3.84
CA MET A 154 21.93 -3.62 -2.57
C MET A 154 21.30 -4.47 -1.45
N GLU A 155 22.01 -4.61 -0.34
CA GLU A 155 21.49 -5.31 0.83
C GLU A 155 20.40 -4.49 1.53
N PHE A 156 19.51 -5.17 2.26
CA PHE A 156 18.33 -4.57 2.87
C PHE A 156 18.64 -3.30 3.68
N LYS A 157 19.66 -3.36 4.55
CA LYS A 157 20.06 -2.23 5.41
C LYS A 157 20.44 -0.97 4.61
N ASP A 158 21.00 -1.13 3.42
CA ASP A 158 21.43 -0.03 2.57
C ASP A 158 20.30 0.42 1.62
N GLU A 159 19.50 -0.53 1.13
CA GLU A 159 18.35 -0.30 0.22
C GLU A 159 17.29 0.64 0.81
N VAL A 160 17.13 0.62 2.13
CA VAL A 160 16.12 1.41 2.85
C VAL A 160 16.59 2.82 3.26
N LYS A 161 17.85 3.19 3.01
CA LYS A 161 18.42 4.49 3.40
C LYS A 161 18.10 5.59 2.39
N ASN A 162 17.96 6.83 2.88
CA ASN A 162 17.74 8.05 2.07
C ASN A 162 16.52 7.98 1.14
N ARG A 163 15.49 7.25 1.56
CA ARG A 163 14.23 7.08 0.84
C ARG A 163 13.16 8.03 1.36
N ASP A 164 12.10 8.18 0.58
CA ASP A 164 10.79 8.65 1.03
C ASP A 164 10.48 8.14 2.45
N LEU A 165 10.25 9.06 3.39
CA LEU A 165 10.13 8.74 4.81
C LEU A 165 8.84 7.99 5.14
N ARG A 166 7.90 7.82 4.21
CA ARG A 166 6.80 6.87 4.35
C ARG A 166 7.31 5.43 4.39
N LEU A 167 8.47 5.12 3.80
CA LEU A 167 9.03 3.76 3.81
C LEU A 167 9.29 3.30 5.25
N LYS A 168 9.99 4.12 6.06
CA LYS A 168 10.25 3.83 7.49
C LYS A 168 9.02 3.86 8.39
N GLN A 169 7.89 4.28 7.83
CA GLN A 169 6.58 4.28 8.47
C GLN A 169 5.67 3.16 7.93
N THR A 170 6.12 2.43 6.91
CA THR A 170 5.35 1.37 6.24
C THR A 170 5.92 -0.01 6.55
N ILE A 171 7.25 -0.15 6.66
CA ILE A 171 7.91 -1.42 6.99
C ILE A 171 8.88 -1.29 8.19
N ARG A 172 9.20 -2.43 8.83
CA ARG A 172 10.30 -2.51 9.81
C ARG A 172 11.62 -2.28 9.10
N LEU A 173 12.38 -1.27 9.52
CA LEU A 173 13.72 -1.00 9.02
C LEU A 173 14.49 -0.15 10.04
N GLY A 174 15.83 -0.23 9.98
CA GLY A 174 16.74 0.65 10.73
C GLY A 174 16.34 0.82 12.20
N ASP A 175 16.08 2.06 12.60
CA ASP A 175 15.83 2.46 13.99
C ASP A 175 14.44 2.07 14.56
N TYR A 176 13.65 1.26 13.85
CA TYR A 176 12.34 0.85 14.34
C TYR A 176 12.44 0.03 15.64
N LYS A 177 11.69 0.47 16.65
CA LYS A 177 11.62 -0.14 17.97
C LYS A 177 10.18 -0.44 18.36
N ARG A 178 10.03 -1.44 19.23
CA ARG A 178 8.77 -1.86 19.84
C ARG A 178 8.86 -1.64 21.35
N ILE A 179 7.73 -1.73 22.05
CA ILE A 179 7.69 -1.61 23.51
C ILE A 179 7.40 -3.00 24.10
N SER A 180 8.28 -3.46 24.99
CA SER A 180 8.10 -4.70 25.76
C SER A 180 8.20 -4.38 27.24
N ASN A 181 7.12 -4.59 28.00
CA ASN A 181 7.05 -4.27 29.44
C ASN A 181 7.53 -2.83 29.75
N GLY A 182 7.12 -1.86 28.92
CA GLY A 182 7.49 -0.46 29.06
C GLY A 182 8.89 -0.09 28.57
N GLN A 183 9.69 -1.03 28.07
CA GLN A 183 11.05 -0.79 27.55
C GLN A 183 11.07 -0.82 26.03
N GLN A 184 11.83 0.08 25.41
CA GLN A 184 12.05 0.03 23.97
C GLN A 184 13.00 -1.11 23.61
N VAL A 185 12.61 -1.94 22.65
CA VAL A 185 13.41 -3.05 22.12
C VAL A 185 13.55 -2.90 20.61
N ALA A 186 14.74 -3.23 20.08
CA ALA A 186 14.97 -3.28 18.65
C ALA A 186 14.00 -4.28 17.99
N ALA A 187 13.52 -3.93 16.80
CA ALA A 187 12.51 -4.72 16.10
C ALA A 187 12.83 -4.85 14.60
N PRO A 188 13.87 -5.61 14.23
CA PRO A 188 14.14 -5.93 12.84
C PRO A 188 12.99 -6.75 12.22
N PRO A 189 12.97 -6.92 10.89
CA PRO A 189 12.08 -7.87 10.24
C PRO A 189 12.22 -9.29 10.81
N VAL A 190 11.10 -9.94 11.10
CA VAL A 190 11.08 -11.29 11.70
C VAL A 190 10.49 -12.30 10.73
N PHE A 191 11.26 -13.32 10.35
CA PHE A 191 10.89 -14.29 9.29
C PHE A 191 9.81 -15.30 9.71
N SER A 192 9.35 -15.26 10.97
CA SER A 192 8.08 -15.89 11.34
C SER A 192 6.85 -15.12 10.84
N TYR A 193 7.01 -13.83 10.50
CA TYR A 193 5.95 -12.90 10.09
C TYR A 193 6.10 -12.36 8.66
N THR A 194 7.27 -12.51 8.04
CA THR A 194 7.51 -12.08 6.65
C THR A 194 8.20 -13.16 5.82
N PHE A 195 7.84 -13.23 4.53
CA PHE A 195 8.48 -14.12 3.54
C PHE A 195 9.50 -13.39 2.66
N THR A 196 9.34 -12.07 2.50
CA THR A 196 10.14 -11.25 1.58
C THR A 196 11.10 -10.32 2.30
N GLY A 197 11.07 -10.28 3.63
CA GLY A 197 11.81 -9.36 4.51
C GLY A 197 11.18 -7.98 4.68
N TYR A 198 10.24 -7.60 3.81
CA TYR A 198 9.56 -6.31 3.90
C TYR A 198 8.31 -6.41 4.79
N GLN A 199 8.54 -6.45 6.09
CA GLN A 199 7.51 -6.62 7.11
C GLN A 199 6.73 -5.32 7.36
N PRO A 200 5.40 -5.28 7.18
CA PRO A 200 4.58 -4.10 7.42
C PRO A 200 4.53 -3.63 8.89
N ILE A 201 4.40 -2.31 9.09
CA ILE A 201 4.15 -1.67 10.41
C ILE A 201 3.08 -0.58 10.40
N LYS A 202 2.49 -0.27 9.24
CA LYS A 202 1.61 0.89 9.06
C LYS A 202 0.46 0.94 10.08
N TRP A 203 -0.18 -0.21 10.32
CA TRP A 203 -1.31 -0.35 11.24
C TRP A 203 -0.95 -0.94 12.60
N THR A 204 0.34 -1.12 12.86
CA THR A 204 0.82 -1.80 14.07
C THR A 204 1.06 -0.76 15.16
N LEU A 205 0.51 -0.95 16.35
CA LEU A 205 0.85 -0.21 17.57
C LEU A 205 2.15 -0.75 18.16
N ASP A 206 3.02 0.12 18.69
CA ASP A 206 4.40 -0.25 19.03
C ASP A 206 4.53 -1.19 20.25
N ASP A 207 3.54 -1.20 21.15
CA ASP A 207 3.54 -2.11 22.31
C ASP A 207 3.22 -3.56 21.89
N LEU A 208 4.07 -4.49 22.33
CA LEU A 208 3.89 -5.93 22.11
C LEU A 208 2.64 -6.48 22.80
N TYR A 209 2.08 -5.78 23.79
CA TYR A 209 0.79 -6.09 24.38
C TYR A 209 -0.30 -6.33 23.32
N TYR A 210 -0.30 -5.52 22.25
CA TYR A 210 -1.32 -5.59 21.20
C TYR A 210 -1.17 -6.82 20.28
N ASP A 211 -0.07 -7.57 20.36
CA ASP A 211 0.18 -8.73 19.49
C ASP A 211 -0.63 -9.97 19.91
N ALA A 212 -1.18 -9.97 21.12
CA ALA A 212 -1.81 -11.11 21.78
C ALA A 212 -3.33 -11.22 21.54
N GLY A 213 -3.83 -10.81 20.36
CA GLY A 213 -5.23 -10.97 19.97
C GLY A 213 -5.88 -9.68 19.45
N ALA A 214 -7.20 -9.61 19.51
CA ALA A 214 -7.99 -8.44 19.14
C ALA A 214 -7.93 -7.34 20.22
N LEU A 215 -6.76 -6.75 20.40
CA LEU A 215 -6.47 -5.78 21.47
C LEU A 215 -6.25 -4.35 20.95
N ASN A 216 -6.18 -4.14 19.64
CA ASN A 216 -5.88 -2.84 19.07
C ASN A 216 -6.97 -1.81 19.37
N THR A 217 -6.51 -0.60 19.70
CA THR A 217 -7.36 0.54 20.04
C THR A 217 -7.29 1.67 19.02
N ASN A 218 -6.40 1.59 18.03
CA ASN A 218 -6.30 2.59 16.98
C ASN A 218 -7.55 2.60 16.09
N ALA A 219 -7.97 3.80 15.69
CA ALA A 219 -9.06 3.95 14.76
C ALA A 219 -8.64 3.55 13.33
N VAL A 220 -9.57 2.93 12.59
CA VAL A 220 -9.35 2.53 11.20
C VAL A 220 -9.97 3.57 10.28
N ALA A 221 -9.13 4.38 9.64
CA ALA A 221 -9.57 5.37 8.66
C ALA A 221 -10.23 4.69 7.45
N LEU A 222 -11.42 5.17 7.06
CA LEU A 222 -12.18 4.68 5.91
C LEU A 222 -12.10 5.64 4.72
N TYR A 223 -12.08 6.95 5.01
CA TYR A 223 -11.87 8.03 4.05
C TYR A 223 -10.94 9.06 4.68
N ARG A 224 -9.91 9.48 3.93
CA ARG A 224 -8.95 10.48 4.39
C ARG A 224 -8.56 11.43 3.27
N TYR A 225 -8.13 12.62 3.64
CA TYR A 225 -7.91 13.74 2.73
C TYR A 225 -6.83 13.44 1.67
N ALA A 226 -5.81 12.64 1.99
CA ALA A 226 -4.82 12.22 1.01
C ALA A 226 -5.44 11.48 -0.20
N GLU A 227 -6.46 10.65 0.03
CA GLU A 227 -7.17 9.98 -1.07
C GLU A 227 -7.92 11.00 -1.94
N VAL A 228 -8.51 12.03 -1.34
CA VAL A 228 -9.18 13.12 -2.06
C VAL A 228 -8.17 13.82 -2.98
N LEU A 229 -6.98 14.12 -2.49
CA LEU A 229 -5.90 14.72 -3.29
C LEU A 229 -5.48 13.82 -4.46
N LEU A 230 -5.36 12.51 -4.22
CA LEU A 230 -5.01 11.53 -5.26
C LEU A 230 -6.13 11.37 -6.29
N ASN A 231 -7.39 11.35 -5.85
CA ASN A 231 -8.55 11.25 -6.74
C ASN A 231 -8.64 12.48 -7.64
N PHE A 232 -8.42 13.68 -7.08
CA PHE A 232 -8.33 14.94 -7.83
C PHE A 232 -7.22 14.91 -8.89
N ALA A 233 -6.00 14.56 -8.48
CA ALA A 233 -4.84 14.55 -9.36
C ALA A 233 -5.03 13.57 -10.53
N GLU A 234 -5.47 12.35 -10.23
CA GLU A 234 -5.66 11.33 -11.26
C GLU A 234 -6.81 11.68 -12.20
N ALA A 235 -7.96 12.15 -11.68
CA ALA A 235 -9.08 12.54 -12.52
C ALA A 235 -8.70 13.67 -13.50
N LYS A 236 -7.99 14.71 -13.02
CA LYS A 236 -7.53 15.80 -13.88
C LYS A 236 -6.44 15.37 -14.87
N ALA A 237 -5.54 14.46 -14.49
CA ALA A 237 -4.54 13.91 -15.40
C ALA A 237 -5.22 13.09 -16.52
N GLU A 238 -6.18 12.23 -16.17
CA GLU A 238 -6.91 11.40 -17.13
C GLU A 238 -7.79 12.23 -18.10
N LEU A 239 -8.20 13.44 -17.69
CA LEU A 239 -8.90 14.44 -18.50
C LEU A 239 -7.96 15.35 -19.30
N GLY A 240 -6.64 15.32 -19.05
CA GLY A 240 -5.67 16.23 -19.66
C GLY A 240 -5.75 17.68 -19.16
N THR A 241 -6.32 17.92 -17.98
CA THR A 241 -6.56 19.25 -17.40
C THR A 241 -5.75 19.54 -16.13
N LEU A 242 -4.87 18.62 -15.72
CA LEU A 242 -4.00 18.82 -14.56
C LEU A 242 -2.96 19.91 -14.84
N THR A 243 -2.85 20.91 -13.97
CA THR A 243 -1.84 21.97 -14.02
C THR A 243 -0.72 21.72 -13.00
N ASP A 244 0.36 22.51 -13.08
CA ASP A 244 1.43 22.46 -12.07
C ASP A 244 0.95 22.96 -10.69
N ALA A 245 -0.02 23.87 -10.65
CA ALA A 245 -0.67 24.27 -9.40
C ALA A 245 -1.48 23.12 -8.79
N ASP A 246 -2.21 22.36 -9.64
CA ASP A 246 -2.92 21.17 -9.20
C ASP A 246 -1.97 20.07 -8.71
N TRP A 247 -0.82 19.93 -9.35
CA TRP A 247 0.23 19.03 -8.91
C TRP A 247 0.75 19.44 -7.52
N ALA A 248 1.11 20.71 -7.35
CA ALA A 248 1.64 21.24 -6.09
C ALA A 248 0.68 21.04 -4.92
N LEU A 249 -0.62 21.29 -5.13
CA LEU A 249 -1.63 21.14 -4.08
C LEU A 249 -1.95 19.67 -3.75
N SER A 250 -1.64 18.73 -4.65
CA SER A 250 -1.98 17.30 -4.50
C SER A 250 -0.73 16.42 -4.28
N ILE A 251 -0.09 15.98 -5.36
CA ILE A 251 1.09 15.11 -5.31
C ILE A 251 2.26 15.80 -4.62
N GLY A 252 2.49 17.08 -4.91
CA GLY A 252 3.50 17.90 -4.24
C GLY A 252 3.29 17.97 -2.73
N ALA A 253 2.05 18.17 -2.28
CA ALA A 253 1.72 18.21 -0.85
C ALA A 253 1.97 16.85 -0.15
N LEU A 254 1.60 15.73 -0.80
CA LEU A 254 1.86 14.38 -0.28
C LEU A 254 3.36 14.09 -0.15
N ARG A 255 4.13 14.45 -1.18
CA ARG A 255 5.59 14.31 -1.20
C ARG A 255 6.26 15.17 -0.14
N SER A 256 5.82 16.42 0.01
CA SER A 256 6.33 17.31 1.05
C SER A 256 6.09 16.77 2.45
N ARG A 257 4.89 16.25 2.75
CA ARG A 257 4.60 15.57 4.03
C ARG A 257 5.49 14.35 4.25
N ALA A 258 5.79 13.62 3.17
CA ALA A 258 6.69 12.47 3.18
C ALA A 258 8.19 12.82 3.30
N GLY A 259 8.55 14.12 3.38
CA GLY A 259 9.93 14.58 3.49
C GLY A 259 10.70 14.64 2.18
N ILE A 260 10.03 14.43 1.04
CA ILE A 260 10.64 14.61 -0.28
C ILE A 260 10.76 16.11 -0.56
N THR A 261 11.93 16.54 -1.05
CA THR A 261 12.24 17.96 -1.29
C THR A 261 12.18 18.36 -2.77
N GLY A 262 12.26 17.39 -3.69
CA GLY A 262 12.20 17.63 -5.14
C GLY A 262 10.84 17.32 -5.78
N SER A 263 10.64 17.81 -7.01
CA SER A 263 9.43 17.58 -7.83
C SER A 263 8.12 17.96 -7.13
N LEU A 264 8.14 18.99 -6.28
CA LEU A 264 6.97 19.40 -5.49
C LEU A 264 6.02 20.32 -6.26
N SER A 265 6.54 21.20 -7.12
CA SER A 265 5.72 22.26 -7.74
C SER A 265 5.57 22.13 -9.25
N VAL A 266 6.30 21.21 -9.90
CA VAL A 266 6.32 21.05 -11.34
C VAL A 266 6.09 19.58 -11.67
N ARG A 267 5.20 19.33 -12.64
CA ARG A 267 4.91 17.98 -13.12
C ARG A 267 6.14 17.35 -13.79
N PRO A 268 6.34 16.03 -13.64
CA PRO A 268 7.42 15.34 -14.32
C PRO A 268 7.18 15.32 -15.84
N THR A 269 8.27 15.50 -16.61
CA THR A 269 8.27 15.40 -18.07
C THR A 269 8.93 14.12 -18.58
N VAL A 270 9.64 13.40 -17.71
CA VAL A 270 10.35 12.17 -18.03
C VAL A 270 9.65 11.00 -17.33
N ALA A 271 9.19 10.04 -18.13
CA ALA A 271 8.56 8.84 -17.60
C ALA A 271 9.61 7.93 -16.96
N ASP A 272 9.33 7.42 -15.75
CA ASP A 272 10.23 6.48 -15.10
C ASP A 272 10.17 5.10 -15.81
N PRO A 273 11.27 4.64 -16.41
CA PRO A 273 11.32 3.33 -17.07
C PRO A 273 10.94 2.18 -16.14
N TYR A 274 11.22 2.30 -14.83
CA TYR A 274 10.88 1.27 -13.85
C TYR A 274 9.37 1.07 -13.73
N LEU A 275 8.58 2.15 -13.75
CA LEU A 275 7.12 2.05 -13.70
C LEU A 275 6.55 1.50 -15.01
N ILE A 276 7.11 1.89 -16.15
CA ILE A 276 6.70 1.36 -17.46
C ILE A 276 6.93 -0.15 -17.49
N THR A 277 8.15 -0.59 -17.19
CA THR A 277 8.53 -2.01 -17.26
C THR A 277 7.73 -2.87 -16.28
N ASN A 278 7.57 -2.42 -15.03
CA ASN A 278 7.01 -3.26 -13.98
C ASN A 278 5.50 -3.09 -13.78
N TYR A 279 4.88 -1.98 -14.20
CA TYR A 279 3.49 -1.70 -13.85
C TYR A 279 2.61 -1.32 -15.05
N PHE A 280 3.08 -0.39 -15.88
CA PHE A 280 2.26 0.29 -16.88
C PHE A 280 2.98 0.41 -18.24
N PRO A 281 3.21 -0.71 -18.96
CA PRO A 281 3.96 -0.73 -20.23
C PRO A 281 3.28 0.08 -21.35
N GLU A 282 1.98 0.36 -21.21
CA GLU A 282 1.17 1.09 -22.19
C GLU A 282 1.03 2.58 -21.88
N ILE A 283 1.63 3.08 -20.79
CA ILE A 283 1.54 4.50 -20.38
C ILE A 283 2.91 5.15 -20.54
N SER A 284 2.99 6.15 -21.41
CA SER A 284 4.17 7.00 -21.60
C SER A 284 4.06 8.37 -20.91
N ASP A 285 2.88 8.72 -20.40
CA ASP A 285 2.67 9.99 -19.67
C ASP A 285 3.36 9.94 -18.30
N ALA A 286 4.44 10.72 -18.17
CA ALA A 286 5.24 10.80 -16.96
C ALA A 286 4.42 11.24 -15.73
N THR A 287 3.47 12.15 -15.91
CA THR A 287 2.65 12.69 -14.83
C THR A 287 1.68 11.62 -14.30
N LEU A 288 0.99 10.91 -15.20
CA LEU A 288 0.07 9.84 -14.82
C LEU A 288 0.80 8.68 -14.13
N LEU A 289 2.00 8.31 -14.60
CA LEU A 289 2.83 7.30 -13.96
C LEU A 289 3.17 7.68 -12.52
N GLU A 290 3.63 8.91 -12.28
CA GLU A 290 3.97 9.37 -10.93
C GLU A 290 2.74 9.50 -10.02
N ILE A 291 1.57 9.89 -10.55
CA ILE A 291 0.32 9.89 -9.77
C ILE A 291 -0.03 8.47 -9.33
N ARG A 292 0.11 7.47 -10.20
CA ARG A 292 -0.17 6.06 -9.86
C ARG A 292 0.87 5.47 -8.90
N ARG A 293 2.13 5.88 -8.97
CA ARG A 293 3.15 5.59 -7.95
C ARG A 293 2.72 6.15 -6.60
N GLU A 294 2.43 7.45 -6.57
CA GLU A 294 2.06 8.16 -5.35
C GLU A 294 0.85 7.50 -4.70
N ARG A 295 -0.17 7.16 -5.49
CA ARG A 295 -1.35 6.42 -5.05
C ARG A 295 -1.01 5.06 -4.46
N GLY A 296 -0.13 4.30 -5.11
CA GLY A 296 0.30 2.98 -4.66
C GLY A 296 1.02 3.03 -3.31
N ILE A 297 1.90 4.03 -3.11
CA ILE A 297 2.66 4.23 -1.87
C ILE A 297 1.73 4.72 -0.76
N GLU A 298 1.03 5.83 -1.00
CA GLU A 298 0.24 6.55 -0.02
C GLU A 298 -0.91 5.68 0.51
N LEU A 299 -1.60 4.93 -0.36
CA LEU A 299 -2.77 4.12 0.00
C LEU A 299 -2.44 2.64 0.26
N SER A 300 -1.16 2.30 0.41
CA SER A 300 -0.73 0.93 0.70
C SER A 300 -1.37 0.40 1.99
N LEU A 301 -1.84 -0.85 1.97
CA LEU A 301 -2.52 -1.52 3.09
C LEU A 301 -3.85 -0.87 3.54
N GLU A 302 -4.50 -0.08 2.68
CA GLU A 302 -5.82 0.54 2.96
C GLU A 302 -6.96 -0.12 2.16
N GLY A 303 -6.73 -1.29 1.56
CA GLY A 303 -7.76 -2.07 0.85
C GLY A 303 -8.10 -1.58 -0.57
N LEU A 304 -7.37 -0.59 -1.11
CA LEU A 304 -7.72 0.06 -2.38
C LEU A 304 -7.00 -0.52 -3.61
N ARG A 305 -5.87 -1.22 -3.43
CA ARG A 305 -5.01 -1.67 -4.55
C ARG A 305 -5.72 -2.58 -5.54
N PHE A 306 -6.59 -3.48 -5.07
CA PHE A 306 -7.31 -4.37 -5.97
C PHE A 306 -8.28 -3.59 -6.86
N ALA A 307 -9.06 -2.67 -6.29
CA ALA A 307 -9.95 -1.79 -7.06
C ALA A 307 -9.19 -0.94 -8.08
N ASP A 308 -7.98 -0.45 -7.73
CA ASP A 308 -7.10 0.26 -8.65
C ASP A 308 -6.65 -0.63 -9.83
N ILE A 309 -6.26 -1.88 -9.56
CA ILE A 309 -5.90 -2.86 -10.61
C ILE A 309 -7.08 -3.10 -11.56
N LEU A 310 -8.29 -3.25 -11.02
CA LEU A 310 -9.50 -3.47 -11.81
C LEU A 310 -9.79 -2.30 -12.74
N ARG A 311 -9.87 -1.07 -12.21
CA ARG A 311 -10.22 0.13 -12.97
C ARG A 311 -9.15 0.58 -13.97
N TRP A 312 -7.89 0.27 -13.70
CA TRP A 312 -6.81 0.52 -14.67
C TRP A 312 -6.70 -0.55 -15.75
N LYS A 313 -7.51 -1.63 -15.68
CA LYS A 313 -7.36 -2.82 -16.53
C LYS A 313 -5.93 -3.38 -16.50
N ARG A 314 -5.36 -3.49 -15.29
CA ARG A 314 -3.99 -3.99 -15.06
C ARG A 314 -3.96 -5.34 -14.33
N GLY A 315 -4.91 -6.22 -14.64
CA GLY A 315 -5.04 -7.54 -14.03
C GLY A 315 -3.80 -8.43 -14.16
N SER A 316 -3.00 -8.26 -15.21
CA SER A 316 -1.71 -8.96 -15.36
C SER A 316 -0.72 -8.68 -14.22
N LEU A 317 -0.91 -7.61 -13.43
CA LEU A 317 -0.12 -7.38 -12.22
C LEU A 317 -0.39 -8.44 -11.13
N MET A 318 -1.51 -9.16 -11.19
CA MET A 318 -1.80 -10.28 -10.28
C MET A 318 -0.97 -11.53 -10.60
N GLU A 319 -0.27 -11.55 -11.75
CA GLU A 319 0.63 -12.63 -12.16
C GLU A 319 2.08 -12.36 -11.76
N GLN A 320 2.38 -11.19 -11.18
CA GLN A 320 3.75 -10.82 -10.81
C GLN A 320 4.38 -11.82 -9.83
N GLU A 321 5.70 -12.04 -10.00
CA GLU A 321 6.50 -12.80 -9.04
C GLU A 321 6.54 -12.04 -7.70
N TRP A 322 6.34 -12.77 -6.61
CA TRP A 322 6.51 -12.23 -5.27
C TRP A 322 7.96 -12.35 -4.87
N ASN A 323 8.68 -11.22 -4.88
CA ASN A 323 10.10 -11.14 -4.57
C ASN A 323 10.40 -10.39 -3.27
N GLY A 324 11.51 -10.72 -2.62
CA GLY A 324 12.04 -10.04 -1.43
C GLY A 324 13.39 -9.40 -1.64
N PHE A 325 13.99 -8.91 -0.56
CA PHE A 325 15.31 -8.27 -0.60
C PHE A 325 16.40 -9.23 -1.08
N TYR A 326 17.54 -8.65 -1.44
CA TYR A 326 18.70 -9.37 -1.96
C TYR A 326 19.44 -10.11 -0.85
N VAL A 327 19.72 -11.39 -1.08
CA VAL A 327 20.58 -12.22 -0.22
C VAL A 327 21.92 -12.44 -0.94
N PRO A 328 23.06 -11.98 -0.39
CA PRO A 328 24.35 -12.04 -1.06
C PRO A 328 24.90 -13.47 -1.19
N SER A 329 24.71 -14.30 -0.17
CA SER A 329 25.18 -15.69 -0.13
C SER A 329 24.47 -16.51 0.95
N LEU A 330 24.47 -17.82 0.79
CA LEU A 330 24.04 -18.76 1.83
C LEU A 330 24.96 -18.68 3.06
N VAL A 331 24.40 -19.04 4.22
CA VAL A 331 25.07 -19.18 5.52
C VAL A 331 25.85 -17.93 5.93
N THR A 332 25.46 -16.77 5.40
CA THR A 332 26.03 -15.47 5.76
C THR A 332 24.98 -14.73 6.57
N PRO A 333 25.16 -14.60 7.90
CA PRO A 333 24.23 -13.85 8.73
C PRO A 333 24.20 -12.38 8.34
N MET A 334 23.01 -11.79 8.37
CA MET A 334 22.73 -10.41 8.01
C MET A 334 22.20 -9.66 9.23
N ASP A 335 22.71 -8.46 9.45
CA ASP A 335 22.18 -7.47 10.38
C ASP A 335 21.29 -6.51 9.58
N LEU A 336 19.98 -6.59 9.80
CA LEU A 336 18.95 -5.89 9.00
C LEU A 336 18.66 -4.48 9.53
N ASN A 337 18.99 -4.19 10.79
CA ASN A 337 18.70 -2.91 11.45
C ASN A 337 19.95 -2.13 11.87
N GLU A 338 21.14 -2.69 11.63
CA GLU A 338 22.46 -2.11 11.93
C GLU A 338 22.71 -1.89 13.43
N ASP A 339 22.18 -2.75 14.29
CA ASP A 339 22.39 -2.67 15.73
C ASP A 339 23.60 -3.49 16.24
N GLY A 340 24.30 -4.18 15.34
CA GLY A 340 25.44 -5.04 15.66
C GLY A 340 25.05 -6.46 16.06
N VAL A 341 23.76 -6.79 16.08
CA VAL A 341 23.22 -8.14 16.28
C VAL A 341 22.81 -8.72 14.92
N LEU A 342 23.15 -9.98 14.68
CA LEU A 342 22.80 -10.66 13.44
C LEU A 342 21.37 -11.23 13.54
N ASP A 343 20.55 -11.00 12.51
CA ASP A 343 19.11 -11.29 12.54
C ASP A 343 18.74 -12.56 11.77
N VAL A 344 19.30 -12.73 10.57
CA VAL A 344 18.87 -13.78 9.64
C VAL A 344 20.02 -14.35 8.83
N ALA A 345 19.97 -15.65 8.56
CA ALA A 345 20.82 -16.32 7.58
C ALA A 345 19.98 -17.29 6.74
N PHE A 346 20.33 -17.45 5.47
CA PHE A 346 19.65 -18.36 4.55
C PHE A 346 20.51 -19.59 4.30
N TYR A 347 19.94 -20.80 4.28
CA TYR A 347 20.72 -22.02 4.09
C TYR A 347 20.01 -23.00 3.18
N GLN A 348 20.78 -23.97 2.67
CA GLN A 348 20.25 -25.13 1.95
C GLN A 348 20.81 -26.42 2.56
N GLY A 349 20.00 -27.46 2.57
CA GLY A 349 20.37 -28.76 3.13
C GLY A 349 20.45 -28.73 4.65
N THR A 350 21.65 -28.95 5.19
CA THR A 350 21.83 -29.06 6.65
C THR A 350 21.93 -27.68 7.28
N ARG A 351 21.09 -27.41 8.29
CA ARG A 351 21.17 -26.18 9.07
C ARG A 351 22.58 -26.02 9.69
N PRO A 352 23.23 -24.85 9.57
CA PRO A 352 24.53 -24.60 10.17
C PRO A 352 24.57 -24.89 11.67
N ALA A 353 25.65 -25.55 12.12
CA ALA A 353 25.91 -25.89 13.51
C ALA A 353 27.39 -25.61 13.88
N PRO A 354 27.69 -24.93 15.00
CA PRO A 354 26.73 -24.31 15.92
C PRO A 354 25.99 -23.13 15.29
N ALA A 355 24.73 -22.93 15.66
CA ALA A 355 23.96 -21.77 15.23
C ALA A 355 24.46 -20.51 15.97
N ALA A 356 24.59 -19.40 15.24
CA ALA A 356 24.86 -18.11 15.84
C ALA A 356 23.66 -17.67 16.71
N ALA A 357 23.93 -17.17 17.91
CA ALA A 357 22.91 -16.66 18.80
C ALA A 357 22.21 -15.45 18.16
N GLY A 358 20.87 -15.36 18.31
CA GLY A 358 20.06 -14.29 17.72
C GLY A 358 19.66 -14.50 16.26
N VAL A 359 20.37 -15.36 15.52
CA VAL A 359 20.13 -15.55 14.07
C VAL A 359 18.99 -16.52 13.79
N THR A 360 18.01 -16.05 13.03
CA THR A 360 16.99 -16.88 12.40
C THR A 360 17.54 -17.54 11.14
N TYR A 361 17.46 -18.87 11.05
CA TYR A 361 17.92 -19.61 9.88
C TYR A 361 16.72 -19.97 9.00
N VAL A 362 16.69 -19.46 7.76
CA VAL A 362 15.63 -19.69 6.78
C VAL A 362 16.09 -20.72 5.76
N ASP A 363 15.33 -21.81 5.64
CA ASP A 363 15.58 -22.87 4.67
C ASP A 363 15.12 -22.43 3.27
N VAL A 364 16.07 -22.31 2.34
CA VAL A 364 15.84 -21.99 0.93
C VAL A 364 16.25 -23.14 0.02
N SER A 365 16.27 -24.37 0.55
CA SER A 365 16.47 -25.60 -0.24
C SER A 365 15.36 -25.72 -1.27
N ALA A 366 15.63 -26.35 -2.42
CA ALA A 366 14.62 -26.59 -3.45
C ALA A 366 13.39 -27.38 -2.92
N THR A 367 13.60 -28.22 -1.91
CA THR A 367 12.57 -29.01 -1.24
C THR A 367 12.69 -28.95 0.27
N VAL A 368 11.55 -28.96 0.97
CA VAL A 368 11.47 -29.18 2.42
C VAL A 368 10.72 -30.49 2.64
N GLY A 369 11.43 -31.50 3.16
CA GLY A 369 10.94 -32.87 3.11
C GLY A 369 10.75 -33.32 1.66
N THR A 370 9.53 -33.72 1.30
CA THR A 370 9.17 -34.15 -0.07
C THR A 370 8.46 -33.06 -0.89
N ALA A 371 8.17 -31.90 -0.30
CA ALA A 371 7.45 -30.82 -0.97
C ALA A 371 8.42 -29.81 -1.60
N VAL A 372 8.02 -29.21 -2.72
CA VAL A 372 8.71 -28.04 -3.28
C VAL A 372 8.66 -26.91 -2.26
N ASN A 373 9.81 -26.30 -1.99
CA ASN A 373 9.87 -25.17 -1.08
C ASN A 373 9.35 -23.90 -1.77
N SER A 374 8.37 -23.25 -1.16
CA SER A 374 7.82 -22.00 -1.65
C SER A 374 8.79 -20.82 -1.47
N GLN A 375 9.78 -20.90 -0.58
CA GLN A 375 10.76 -19.85 -0.32
C GLN A 375 12.12 -20.23 -0.91
N LEU A 376 12.56 -19.52 -1.94
CA LEU A 376 13.80 -19.82 -2.68
C LEU A 376 14.63 -18.56 -2.89
N LEU A 377 15.88 -18.74 -3.29
CA LEU A 377 16.74 -17.67 -3.83
C LEU A 377 16.77 -17.74 -5.36
N ARG A 378 16.68 -16.57 -6.01
CA ARG A 378 16.57 -16.48 -7.48
C ARG A 378 17.72 -17.16 -8.23
N ASN A 379 18.95 -17.08 -7.71
CA ASN A 379 20.13 -17.67 -8.34
C ASN A 379 20.61 -18.94 -7.61
N GLY A 380 19.74 -19.62 -6.87
CA GLY A 380 20.06 -20.84 -6.12
C GLY A 380 20.78 -20.56 -4.80
N SER A 381 21.95 -19.91 -4.82
CA SER A 381 22.78 -19.62 -3.64
C SER A 381 22.87 -18.13 -3.27
N SER A 382 22.30 -17.26 -4.10
CA SER A 382 22.23 -15.81 -3.88
C SER A 382 21.07 -15.20 -4.67
N GLY A 383 20.86 -13.89 -4.54
CA GLY A 383 19.84 -13.15 -5.27
C GLY A 383 18.63 -12.78 -4.42
N GLU A 384 17.59 -12.26 -5.06
CA GLU A 384 16.34 -11.94 -4.39
C GLU A 384 15.66 -13.20 -3.85
N LEU A 385 15.05 -13.07 -2.68
CA LEU A 385 14.07 -14.05 -2.24
C LEU A 385 12.92 -14.14 -3.24
N THR A 386 12.39 -15.34 -3.45
CA THR A 386 11.17 -15.59 -4.22
C THR A 386 10.19 -16.37 -3.37
N TRP A 387 8.89 -16.06 -3.49
CA TRP A 387 7.83 -16.70 -2.73
C TRP A 387 6.73 -17.30 -3.62
N MET A 388 6.40 -18.57 -3.36
CA MET A 388 5.35 -19.35 -4.06
C MET A 388 5.51 -19.30 -5.58
N LYS A 389 6.72 -19.56 -6.08
CA LYS A 389 7.02 -19.53 -7.53
C LYS A 389 6.46 -20.75 -8.26
N GLU A 390 6.29 -21.85 -7.53
CA GLU A 390 5.71 -23.11 -7.98
C GLU A 390 4.20 -23.04 -8.27
N ILE A 391 3.52 -22.00 -7.79
CA ILE A 391 2.09 -21.79 -8.02
C ILE A 391 1.91 -20.86 -9.23
N PRO A 392 1.44 -21.36 -10.40
CA PRO A 392 1.20 -20.52 -11.55
C PRO A 392 0.03 -19.56 -11.26
N ARG A 393 0.32 -18.27 -11.21
CA ARG A 393 -0.70 -17.22 -11.10
C ARG A 393 -1.18 -16.86 -12.51
N LYS A 394 -2.49 -16.89 -12.72
CA LYS A 394 -3.10 -16.56 -14.00
C LYS A 394 -4.27 -15.61 -13.80
N TRP A 395 -4.29 -14.54 -14.59
CA TRP A 395 -5.37 -13.59 -14.70
C TRP A 395 -6.08 -13.76 -16.05
N ASN A 396 -7.40 -13.79 -16.03
CA ASN A 396 -8.23 -13.84 -17.24
C ASN A 396 -9.23 -12.69 -17.20
N GLU A 397 -9.81 -12.32 -18.35
CA GLU A 397 -10.77 -11.22 -18.44
C GLU A 397 -11.97 -11.35 -17.47
N ARG A 398 -12.43 -12.58 -17.20
CA ARG A 398 -13.51 -12.81 -16.21
C ARG A 398 -13.16 -12.34 -14.80
N ASN A 399 -11.87 -12.33 -14.44
CA ASN A 399 -11.41 -11.96 -13.09
C ASN A 399 -11.59 -10.48 -12.77
N TYR A 400 -11.94 -9.64 -13.76
CA TYR A 400 -12.37 -8.27 -13.52
C TYR A 400 -13.74 -8.15 -12.84
N TYR A 401 -14.50 -9.24 -12.77
CA TYR A 401 -15.82 -9.32 -12.16
C TYR A 401 -15.88 -10.49 -11.19
N TYR A 402 -16.64 -10.35 -10.10
CA TYR A 402 -16.97 -11.48 -9.25
C TYR A 402 -18.03 -12.38 -9.92
N PRO A 403 -18.00 -13.71 -9.71
CA PRO A 403 -19.11 -14.56 -10.12
C PRO A 403 -20.36 -14.20 -9.31
N ILE A 404 -21.51 -14.19 -9.96
CA ILE A 404 -22.80 -14.15 -9.25
C ILE A 404 -23.03 -15.53 -8.60
N PRO A 405 -23.37 -15.60 -7.29
CA PRO A 405 -23.65 -16.85 -6.62
C PRO A 405 -24.76 -17.66 -7.32
N LEU A 406 -24.57 -18.97 -7.45
CA LEU A 406 -25.52 -19.86 -8.15
C LEU A 406 -26.94 -19.78 -7.55
N ASN A 407 -27.03 -19.67 -6.23
CA ASN A 407 -28.32 -19.56 -5.54
C ASN A 407 -29.09 -18.30 -5.95
N ASP A 408 -28.41 -17.19 -6.26
CA ASP A 408 -29.05 -15.94 -6.68
C ASP A 408 -29.57 -16.05 -8.12
N LEU A 409 -28.81 -16.73 -9.00
CA LEU A 409 -29.24 -17.03 -10.38
C LEU A 409 -30.47 -17.95 -10.39
N GLN A 410 -30.51 -18.95 -9.51
CA GLN A 410 -31.66 -19.86 -9.39
C GLN A 410 -32.91 -19.16 -8.84
N ARG A 411 -32.72 -18.21 -7.90
CA ARG A 411 -33.82 -17.44 -7.31
C ARG A 411 -34.42 -16.41 -8.27
N ASN A 412 -33.59 -15.78 -9.10
CA ASN A 412 -34.04 -14.77 -10.05
C ASN A 412 -33.64 -15.16 -11.49
N PRO A 413 -34.55 -15.75 -12.28
CA PRO A 413 -34.25 -16.17 -13.65
C PRO A 413 -33.96 -15.01 -14.62
N ASN A 414 -34.21 -13.75 -14.23
CA ASN A 414 -33.82 -12.58 -15.02
C ASN A 414 -32.35 -12.19 -14.82
N LEU A 415 -31.70 -12.70 -13.77
CA LEU A 415 -30.29 -12.45 -13.49
C LEU A 415 -29.43 -13.34 -14.40
N LYS A 416 -28.42 -12.76 -15.05
CA LYS A 416 -27.48 -13.47 -15.92
C LYS A 416 -26.08 -13.41 -15.35
N GLN A 417 -25.34 -14.51 -15.49
CA GLN A 417 -23.96 -14.59 -15.03
C GLN A 417 -23.04 -13.60 -15.76
N ASN A 418 -22.01 -13.12 -15.06
CA ASN A 418 -20.92 -12.34 -15.64
C ASN A 418 -20.13 -13.18 -16.64
N LEU A 419 -19.69 -12.57 -17.74
CA LEU A 419 -19.04 -13.28 -18.85
C LEU A 419 -17.81 -14.09 -18.37
N GLY A 420 -17.81 -15.39 -18.69
CA GLY A 420 -16.70 -16.32 -18.42
C GLY A 420 -16.74 -17.02 -17.06
N TRP A 421 -17.73 -16.73 -16.21
CA TRP A 421 -17.98 -17.41 -14.95
C TRP A 421 -19.00 -18.54 -15.05
#